data_AF-A0A7V8WZ78-F1
#
_entry.id   AF-A0A7V8WZ78-F1
#
_cell.length_a   1.000
_cell.length_b   1.000
_cell.length_c   1.000
_cell.angle_alpha   90.00
_cell.angle_beta   90.00
_cell.angle_gamma   90.00
#
_symmetry.space_group_name_H-M   'P 1'
#
loop_
_entity.id
_entity.type
_entity.pdbx_description
1 polymer ?
#
loop_
_entity_poly.entity_id
_entity_poly.type
_entity_poly.pdbx_seq_one_letter_code
_entity_poly.pdbx_strand_id
1 'polypeptide(L)' 'MIQAVGILEQARLDTGLSHGELWFRYFELGGMSTALEVEAYLYGALTATDHDRDLVAAALNERFTELGGDHPLRYFDDG' A
#
# COMPACT_ATOMS: atom_id res chain seq x y z
N MET A 1 -17.44 11.54 11.02
CA MET A 1 -17.03 11.86 9.64
C MET A 1 -16.20 10.67 9.19
N ILE A 2 -16.79 9.76 8.40
CA ILE A 2 -16.07 8.58 7.91
C ILE A 2 -15.22 9.09 6.75
N GLN A 3 -13.90 9.03 6.89
CA GLN A 3 -12.98 9.44 5.83
C GLN A 3 -13.24 8.58 4.58
N ALA A 4 -13.20 9.21 3.41
CA ALA A 4 -13.15 8.46 2.16
C ALA A 4 -11.88 7.60 2.19
N VAL A 5 -12.05 6.28 2.09
CA VAL A 5 -10.94 5.33 2.05
C VAL A 5 -10.02 5.70 0.88
N GLY A 6 -8.74 5.95 1.17
CA GLY A 6 -7.74 6.26 0.14
C GLY A 6 -7.54 5.07 -0.79
N ILE A 7 -7.07 5.33 -2.02
CA ILE A 7 -6.90 4.28 -3.05
C ILE A 7 -6.02 3.10 -2.59
N LEU A 8 -4.98 3.36 -1.78
CA LEU A 8 -4.10 2.33 -1.23
C LEU A 8 -4.80 1.47 -0.18
N GLU A 9 -5.64 2.06 0.66
CA GLU A 9 -6.41 1.31 1.65
C GLU A 9 -7.51 0.48 0.97
N GLN A 10 -8.16 1.02 -0.07
CA GLN A 10 -9.10 0.23 -0.86
C GLN A 10 -8.42 -0.98 -1.52
N ALA A 11 -7.24 -0.79 -2.12
CA ALA A 11 -6.47 -1.88 -2.69
C ALA A 11 -6.01 -2.91 -1.64
N ARG A 12 -5.66 -2.48 -0.42
CA ARG A 12 -5.36 -3.40 0.69
C ARG A 12 -6.58 -4.26 1.04
N LEU A 13 -7.77 -3.67 1.08
CA LEU A 13 -9.01 -4.40 1.31
C LEU A 13 -9.30 -5.40 0.18
N ASP A 14 -9.12 -5.00 -1.08
CA ASP A 14 -9.38 -5.83 -2.26
C ASP A 14 -8.41 -7.02 -2.35
N THR A 15 -7.18 -6.87 -1.86
CA THR A 15 -6.17 -7.95 -1.78
C THR A 15 -6.32 -8.86 -0.57
N GLY A 16 -7.16 -8.47 0.40
CA GLY A 16 -7.40 -9.20 1.65
C GLY A 16 -6.22 -9.22 2.63
N LEU A 17 -5.20 -8.40 2.40
CA LEU A 17 -4.04 -8.32 3.31
C LEU A 17 -4.44 -7.62 4.60
N SER A 18 -4.02 -8.14 5.74
CA SER A 18 -3.97 -7.36 6.98
C SER A 18 -2.93 -6.24 6.87
N HIS A 19 -3.04 -5.23 7.74
CA HIS A 19 -2.04 -4.16 7.82
C HIS A 19 -0.63 -4.69 8.07
N GLY A 20 -0.50 -5.69 8.95
CA GLY A 20 0.79 -6.33 9.26
C GLY A 20 1.40 -7.08 8.08
N GLU A 21 0.59 -7.78 7.29
CA GLU A 21 1.06 -8.47 6.07
C GLU A 21 1.50 -7.47 4.99
N LEU A 22 0.75 -6.37 4.82
CA LEU A 22 1.15 -5.31 3.91
C LEU A 22 2.47 -4.66 4.36
N TRP A 23 2.61 -4.32 5.64
CA TRP A 23 3.85 -3.78 6.19
C TRP A 23 5.03 -4.73 5.97
N PHE A 24 4.85 -6.02 6.21
CA PHE A 24 5.92 -7.00 6.03
C PHE A 24 6.40 -7.06 4.58
N ARG A 25 5.48 -7.09 3.61
CA ARG A 25 5.83 -7.06 2.18
C ARG A 25 6.50 -5.75 1.77
N TYR A 26 5.97 -4.61 2.24
CA TYR A 26 6.60 -3.30 2.05
C TYR A 26 8.05 -3.26 2.59
N PHE A 27 8.27 -3.87 3.77
CA PHE A 27 9.60 -3.96 4.39
C PHE A 27 10.56 -4.86 3.58
N GLU A 28 10.09 -5.99 3.06
CA GLU A 28 10.87 -6.87 2.19
C GLU A 28 11.33 -6.19 0.90
N LEU A 29 10.57 -5.21 0.40
CA LEU A 29 10.94 -4.37 -0.75
C LEU A 29 11.92 -3.23 -0.41
N GLY A 30 12.38 -3.14 0.85
CA GLY A 30 13.34 -2.13 1.31
C GLY A 30 12.72 -0.92 2.00
N GLY A 31 11.41 -0.97 2.31
CA GLY A 31 10.73 0.06 3.07
C GLY A 31 11.26 0.20 4.50
N MET A 32 11.40 1.44 4.97
CA MET A 32 12.00 1.74 6.28
C MET A 32 11.00 2.33 7.30
N SER A 33 9.75 2.56 6.89
CA SER A 33 8.68 2.98 7.79
C SER A 33 8.27 1.85 8.74
N THR A 34 7.88 2.24 9.95
CA THR A 34 7.29 1.31 10.93
C THR A 34 5.90 0.86 10.47
N ALA A 35 5.39 -0.25 11.03
CA ALA A 35 4.04 -0.73 10.73
C ALA A 35 2.96 0.33 11.01
N LEU A 36 3.13 1.09 12.11
CA LEU A 36 2.19 2.16 12.46
C LEU A 36 2.23 3.33 11.46
N GLU A 37 3.40 3.68 10.94
CA GLU A 37 3.53 4.73 9.91
C GLU A 37 2.89 4.28 8.59
N VAL A 38 3.10 3.02 8.19
CA VAL A 38 2.42 2.45 7.00
C VAL A 38 0.91 2.48 7.17
N GLU A 39 0.38 2.09 8.34
CA GLU A 39 -1.04 2.24 8.64
C GLU A 39 -1.50 3.70 8.55
N ALA A 40 -0.73 4.63 9.12
CA ALA A 40 -1.05 6.05 9.07
C ALA A 40 -1.08 6.62 7.65
N TYR A 41 -0.24 6.10 6.72
CA TYR A 41 -0.30 6.45 5.30
C TYR A 41 -1.63 6.02 4.67
N LEU A 42 -2.12 4.81 4.97
CA LEU A 42 -3.37 4.27 4.43
C LEU A 42 -4.59 5.07 4.88
N TYR A 43 -4.59 5.53 6.13
CA TYR A 43 -5.65 6.39 6.68
C TYR A 43 -5.50 7.87 6.30
N GLY A 44 -4.45 8.25 5.57
CA GLY A 44 -4.15 9.64 5.26
C GLY A 44 -3.79 10.49 6.48
N ALA A 45 -3.44 9.86 7.60
CA ALA A 45 -3.00 10.53 8.82
C ALA A 45 -1.55 11.03 8.70
N LEU A 46 -0.74 10.36 7.88
CA LEU A 46 0.58 10.81 7.46
C LEU A 46 0.66 10.82 5.93
N THR A 47 1.50 11.70 5.40
CA THR A 47 1.83 11.71 3.97
C THR A 47 3.09 10.87 3.77
N ALA A 48 2.97 9.77 3.02
CA ALA A 48 4.11 8.96 2.62
C ALA A 48 5.01 9.74 1.66
N THR A 49 6.31 9.44 1.65
CA THR A 49 7.20 9.89 0.56
C THR A 49 6.79 9.20 -0.75
N ASP A 50 7.19 9.76 -1.89
CA ASP A 50 6.92 9.14 -3.19
C ASP A 50 7.51 7.72 -3.26
N HIS A 51 8.71 7.53 -2.71
CA HIS A 51 9.34 6.21 -2.60
C HIS A 51 8.52 5.23 -1.76
N ASP A 52 8.07 5.63 -0.56
CA ASP A 52 7.28 4.75 0.31
C ASP A 52 5.92 4.42 -0.32
N ARG A 53 5.31 5.39 -0.99
CA ARG A 53 4.07 5.20 -1.73
C ARG A 53 4.24 4.15 -2.83
N ASP A 54 5.35 4.21 -3.57
CA ASP A 54 5.64 3.26 -4.64
C ASP A 54 5.90 1.86 -4.10
N LEU A 55 6.60 1.74 -2.97
CA LEU A 55 6.81 0.44 -2.31
C LEU A 55 5.49 -0.17 -1.80
N VAL A 56 4.59 0.64 -1.23
CA VAL A 56 3.25 0.17 -0.84
C VAL A 56 2.44 -0.27 -2.06
N ALA A 57 2.50 0.49 -3.16
CA ALA A 57 1.85 0.14 -4.41
C ALA A 57 2.42 -1.18 -4.99
N ALA A 58 3.74 -1.37 -4.95
CA ALA A 58 4.41 -2.57 -5.42
C ALA A 58 3.98 -3.80 -4.61
N ALA A 59 3.99 -3.73 -3.29
CA ALA A 59 3.54 -4.82 -2.42
C ALA A 59 2.08 -5.25 -2.70
N LEU A 60 1.20 -4.28 -2.98
CA LEU A 60 -0.19 -4.54 -3.34
C LEU A 60 -0.32 -5.16 -4.74
N ASN A 61 0.46 -4.66 -5.71
CA ASN A 61 0.48 -5.17 -7.08
C ASN A 61 0.97 -6.62 -7.17
N GLU A 62 2.01 -6.97 -6.41
CA GLU A 62 2.47 -8.35 -6.27
C GLU A 62 1.35 -9.25 -5.75
N ARG A 63 0.61 -8.79 -4.74
CA ARG A 63 -0.52 -9.55 -4.19
C ARG A 63 -1.68 -9.68 -5.18
N PHE A 64 -2.00 -8.64 -5.95
CA PHE A 64 -3.00 -8.76 -7.02
C PHE A 64 -2.58 -9.79 -8.08
N THR A 65 -1.30 -9.82 -8.43
CA THR A 65 -0.74 -10.80 -9.36
C THR A 65 -0.86 -12.23 -8.82
N GLU A 66 -0.55 -12.45 -7.53
CA GLU A 66 -0.74 -13.75 -6.86
C GLU A 66 -2.21 -14.22 -6.87
N LEU A 67 -3.17 -13.29 -6.80
CA LEU A 67 -4.60 -13.57 -6.87
C LEU A 67 -5.11 -13.78 -8.31
N GLY A 68 -4.25 -13.63 -9.32
CA GLY A 68 -4.60 -13.74 -10.74
C GLY A 68 -5.35 -12.52 -11.29
N GLY A 69 -5.28 -11.38 -10.59
CA GLY A 69 -5.89 -10.12 -11.01
C GLY A 69 -4.94 -9.23 -11.83
N ASP A 70 -5.52 -8.33 -12.61
CA ASP A 70 -4.81 -7.33 -13.43
C ASP A 70 -5.21 -5.90 -12.98
N HIS A 71 -5.04 -5.60 -11.69
CA HIS A 71 -5.31 -4.29 -11.09
C HIS A 71 -4.00 -3.64 -10.59
N PRO A 72 -3.07 -3.23 -11.48
CA PRO A 72 -1.89 -2.52 -11.04
C PRO A 72 -2.26 -1.11 -10.56
N LEU A 73 -1.97 -0.83 -9.30
CA LEU A 73 -1.80 0.53 -8.81
C LEU A 73 -0.66 1.19 -9.58
N ARG A 74 -0.86 2.46 -9.94
CA ARG A 74 0.17 3.28 -10.58
C ARG A 74 1.23 3.69 -9.57
N TYR A 75 2.47 3.73 -10.05
CA TYR A 75 3.56 4.36 -9.31
C TYR A 75 3.51 5.88 -9.48
N PHE A 76 4.25 6.60 -8.64
CA PHE A 76 4.31 8.05 -8.66
C PHE A 76 4.89 8.59 -10.00
N ASP A 77 5.86 7.89 -10.58
CA ASP A 77 6.51 8.22 -11.87
C ASP A 77 5.61 7.95 -13.10
N ASP A 78 4.48 7.23 -12.96
CA ASP A 78 3.59 6.92 -14.08
C ASP A 78 2.65 8.11 -14.47
N GLY A 79 3.03 9.35 -14.13
CA GLY A 79 2.20 10.57 -14.23
C GLY A 79 2.90 11.78 -14.80
#